data_AF-A0A821X2B8-F1
#
_entry.id   AF-A0A821X2B8-F1
#
_cell.length_a   1.000
_cell.length_b   1.000
_cell.length_c   1.000
_cell.angle_alpha   90.00
_cell.angle_beta   90.00
_cell.angle_gamma   90.00
#
_symmetry.space_group_name_H-M   'P 1'
#
loop_
_entity.id
_entity.type
_entity.pdbx_description
1 polymer ?
#
loop_
_entity_poly.entity_id
_entity_poly.type
_entity_poly.pdbx_seq_one_letter_code
_entity_poly.pdbx_strand_id
1 'polypeptide(L)' 'TDSPYFVPEELFNLSRCAHPSMVYSVIETVAQIRQLSIHDVACQLRENAYHIYGV' A
#
# COMPACT_ATOMS: atom_id res chain seq x y z
N THR A 1 0.91 1.79 5.35
CA THR A 1 -0.01 0.87 6.06
C THR A 1 -0.29 1.35 7.45
N ASP A 2 0.65 2.00 8.14
CA ASP A 2 0.45 2.52 9.50
C ASP A 2 -0.01 1.43 10.48
N SER A 3 0.52 0.21 10.30
CA SER A 3 0.21 -0.94 11.14
C SER A 3 0.57 -0.65 12.61
N PRO A 4 -0.33 -0.96 13.57
CA PRO A 4 -1.52 -1.83 13.46
C PRO A 4 -2.83 -1.14 13.07
N TYR A 5 -2.80 0.13 12.66
CA TYR A 5 -3.98 0.96 12.39
C TYR A 5 -4.43 0.91 10.92
N PHE A 6 -5.67 1.37 10.66
CA PHE A 6 -6.24 1.56 9.31
C PHE A 6 -6.24 0.31 8.42
N VAL A 7 -6.97 -0.72 8.85
CA VAL A 7 -7.19 -1.93 8.03
C VAL A 7 -8.01 -1.56 6.78
N PRO A 8 -7.57 -1.95 5.57
CA PRO A 8 -8.37 -1.81 4.36
C PRO A 8 -9.75 -2.47 4.51
N GLU A 9 -10.80 -1.81 4.02
CA GLU A 9 -12.19 -2.23 4.24
C GLU A 9 -12.43 -3.67 3.76
N GLU A 10 -11.85 -4.02 2.62
CA GLU A 10 -11.94 -5.35 2.00
C GLU A 10 -11.25 -6.46 2.82
N LEU A 11 -10.32 -6.10 3.71
CA LEU A 11 -9.60 -7.03 4.60
C LEU A 11 -10.11 -7.00 6.05
N PHE A 12 -11.01 -6.09 6.39
CA PHE A 12 -11.47 -5.88 7.77
C PHE A 12 -12.11 -7.14 8.40
N ASN A 13 -12.78 -7.95 7.59
CA ASN A 13 -13.38 -9.22 8.03
C ASN A 13 -12.34 -10.31 8.31
N LEU A 14 -11.13 -10.20 7.74
CA LEU A 14 -10.04 -11.18 7.89
C LEU A 14 -9.13 -10.84 9.07
N SER A 15 -8.92 -9.56 9.34
CA SER A 15 -8.11 -9.09 10.45
C SER A 15 -8.63 -7.77 10.99
N ARG A 16 -8.64 -7.61 12.31
CA ARG A 16 -8.97 -6.35 12.97
C ARG A 16 -7.76 -5.45 13.21
N CYS A 17 -6.57 -5.93 12.87
CA CYS A 17 -5.32 -5.18 12.99
C CYS A 17 -4.62 -5.15 11.63
N ALA A 18 -4.12 -3.98 11.24
CA ALA A 18 -3.41 -3.87 9.98
C ALA A 18 -2.03 -4.53 10.10
N HIS A 19 -1.53 -5.07 8.99
CA HIS A 19 -0.20 -5.69 8.89
C HIS A 19 0.60 -5.03 7.77
N PRO A 20 1.94 -4.92 7.84
CA PRO A 20 2.74 -4.33 6.76
C PRO A 20 2.51 -4.97 5.39
N SER A 21 2.21 -6.27 5.32
CA SER A 21 1.88 -6.95 4.06
C SER A 21 0.60 -6.44 3.40
N MET A 22 -0.27 -5.73 4.12
CA MET A 22 -1.47 -5.12 3.53
C MET A 22 -1.12 -3.92 2.62
N VAL A 23 0.16 -3.55 2.51
CA VAL A 23 0.63 -2.52 1.56
C VAL A 23 0.19 -2.82 0.12
N TYR A 24 0.06 -4.10 -0.26
CA TYR A 24 -0.39 -4.48 -1.60
C TYR A 24 -1.81 -4.01 -1.90
N SER A 25 -2.76 -4.15 -0.96
CA SER A 25 -4.15 -3.69 -1.19
C SER A 25 -4.24 -2.15 -1.22
N VAL A 26 -3.37 -1.47 -0.46
CA VAL A 26 -3.21 -0.01 -0.56
C VAL A 26 -2.67 0.39 -1.94
N ILE A 27 -1.64 -0.31 -2.46
CA ILE A 27 -1.09 -0.05 -3.80
C ILE A 27 -2.16 -0.28 -4.87
N GLU A 28 -2.95 -1.35 -4.77
CA GLU A 28 -4.06 -1.65 -5.69
C GLU A 28 -5.09 -0.51 -5.71
N THR A 29 -5.50 -0.03 -4.54
CA THR A 29 -6.44 1.09 -4.43
C THR A 29 -5.88 2.37 -5.05
N VAL A 30 -4.60 2.68 -4.81
CA VAL A 30 -3.94 3.85 -5.42
C VAL A 30 -3.86 3.71 -6.94
N ALA A 31 -3.53 2.53 -7.45
CA ALA A 31 -3.47 2.25 -8.89
C ALA A 31 -4.83 2.48 -9.55
N GLN A 32 -5.92 2.02 -8.92
CA GLN A 32 -7.28 2.25 -9.40
C GLN A 32 -7.65 3.74 -9.41
N ILE A 33 -7.38 4.48 -8.33
CA ILE A 33 -7.68 5.92 -8.23
C ILE A 33 -6.90 6.71 -9.28
N ARG A 34 -5.64 6.35 -9.51
CA ARG A 34 -4.74 7.06 -10.42
C ARG A 34 -4.81 6.59 -11.88
N GLN A 35 -5.55 5.52 -12.17
CA GLN A 35 -5.62 4.90 -13.50
C GLN A 35 -4.22 4.50 -14.01
N LEU A 36 -3.41 3.91 -13.13
CA LEU A 36 -2.06 3.42 -13.42
C LEU A 36 -1.98 1.90 -13.20
N SER A 37 -0.94 1.27 -13.72
CA SER A 37 -0.68 -0.13 -13.39
C SER A 37 -0.18 -0.27 -11.95
N ILE A 38 -0.54 -1.37 -11.29
CA ILE A 38 -0.06 -1.72 -9.93
C ILE A 38 1.48 -1.73 -9.90
N HIS A 39 2.09 -2.26 -10.98
CA HIS A 39 3.53 -2.34 -11.12
C HIS A 39 4.17 -0.95 -11.11
N ASP A 40 3.66 0.00 -11.89
CA ASP A 40 4.23 1.34 -11.99
C ASP A 40 4.11 2.09 -10.66
N VAL A 41 2.96 1.97 -9.98
CA VAL A 41 2.76 2.54 -8.65
C VAL A 41 3.75 1.95 -7.64
N ALA A 42 3.93 0.63 -7.64
CA ALA A 42 4.88 -0.03 -6.74
C ALA A 42 6.33 0.41 -6.99
N CYS A 43 6.74 0.45 -8.26
CA CYS A 43 8.07 0.91 -8.67
C CYS A 43 8.31 2.36 -8.23
N GLN A 44 7.38 3.25 -8.53
CA GLN A 44 7.52 4.67 -8.21
C GLN A 44 7.51 4.91 -6.68
N LEU A 45 6.65 4.21 -5.93
CA LEU A 45 6.65 4.30 -4.47
C LEU A 45 7.97 3.83 -3.86
N ARG A 46 8.54 2.73 -4.38
CA ARG A 46 9.85 2.24 -3.94
C ARG A 46 10.96 3.24 -4.25
N GLU A 47 11.00 3.78 -5.46
CA GLU A 47 11.99 4.79 -5.85
C GLU A 47 11.89 6.06 -5.01
N ASN A 48 10.67 6.53 -4.75
CA ASN A 48 10.42 7.68 -3.87
C ASN A 48 10.85 7.39 -2.43
N ALA A 49 10.51 6.22 -1.88
CA ALA A 49 10.92 5.82 -0.54
C ALA A 49 12.44 5.75 -0.41
N TYR A 50 13.11 5.16 -1.39
CA TYR A 50 14.57 5.10 -1.45
C TYR A 50 15.19 6.50 -1.54
N HIS A 51 14.63 7.39 -2.35
CA HIS A 51 15.14 8.75 -2.47
C HIS A 51 14.99 9.56 -1.18
N ILE A 52 13.89 9.39 -0.45
CA ILE A 52 13.60 10.15 0.77
C ILE A 52 14.30 9.56 1.99
N TYR A 53 14.30 8.23 2.14
CA TYR A 53 14.71 7.54 3.35
C TYR A 53 15.99 6.71 3.18
N GLY A 54 16.50 6.54 1.96
CA GLY A 54 17.70 5.74 1.66
C GLY A 54 17.49 4.23 1.77
N VAL A 55 16.24 3.77 1.87
CA VAL A 55 15.83 2.36 2.03
C VAL A 55 14.84 1.93 0.95
#